data_AF-A0AAF0C4T9-F1
#
_entry.id   AF-A0AAF0C4T9-F1
#
_cell.length_a   1.000
_cell.length_b   1.000
_cell.length_c   1.000
_cell.angle_alpha   90.00
_cell.angle_beta   90.00
_cell.angle_gamma   90.00
#
_symmetry.space_group_name_H-M   'P 1'
#
loop_
_entity.id
_entity.type
_entity.pdbx_description
1 polymer ?
#
loop_
_entity_poly.entity_id
_entity_poly.type
_entity_poly.pdbx_seq_one_letter_code
_entity_poly.pdbx_strand_id
1 'polypeptide(L)'
;MRKILIILIALIAVLLALSPLVFYFFNFSGDFSTSNSDWGSFGSYVGGTVGATLSGLSFIVLAITLIITIKHNVEERKTTRESLELTKISYKEQIEHQRKEFNLLLINSYIDTLDKQLTSKVYNEAKCDDEKDFCDKVLKWFKHFVEVNPESKDVFTLAFCALNELHVRYDTECITLGSIEKIIISEPDDEVQHHFRAQLMAKINPELVFWLQIYLCHCSEGYKDKIIANKLFQPTVRILDAFPEHCKKRKEDKDA
;
A
#
# COMPACT_ATOMS: atom_id res chain seq x y z
N MET A 1 -21.39 -10.34 -43.32
CA MET A 1 -20.21 -10.67 -44.14
C MET A 1 -19.62 -12.05 -43.82
N ARG A 2 -19.24 -12.37 -42.58
CA ARG A 2 -18.71 -13.71 -42.19
C ARG A 2 -19.60 -14.91 -42.61
N LYS A 3 -20.92 -14.81 -42.43
CA LYS A 3 -21.87 -15.88 -42.81
C LYS A 3 -21.94 -16.11 -44.34
N ILE A 4 -21.90 -15.03 -45.12
CA ILE A 4 -21.93 -15.09 -46.59
C ILE A 4 -20.65 -15.75 -47.13
N LEU A 5 -19.49 -15.45 -46.53
CA LEU A 5 -18.22 -16.07 -46.89
C LEU A 5 -18.23 -17.59 -46.63
N ILE A 6 -18.78 -18.02 -45.48
CA ILE A 6 -18.89 -19.45 -45.15
C ILE A 6 -19.82 -20.17 -46.15
N ILE A 7 -20.96 -19.55 -46.49
CA ILE A 7 -21.89 -20.10 -47.48
C ILE A 7 -21.23 -20.23 -48.87
N LEU A 8 -20.45 -19.23 -49.29
CA LEU A 8 -19.71 -19.27 -50.56
C LEU A 8 -18.65 -20.38 -50.59
N ILE A 9 -17.87 -20.53 -49.51
CA ILE A 9 -16.86 -21.60 -49.39
C ILE A 9 -17.52 -22.98 -49.44
N ALA A 10 -18.64 -23.17 -48.74
CA ALA A 10 -19.39 -24.41 -48.77
C ALA A 10 -19.91 -24.75 -50.18
N LEU A 11 -20.43 -23.75 -50.90
CA LEU A 11 -20.93 -23.91 -52.27
C LEU A 11 -19.81 -24.30 -53.24
N ILE A 12 -18.63 -23.66 -53.13
CA ILE A 12 -17.44 -23.99 -53.92
C ILE A 12 -16.96 -25.42 -53.64
N ALA A 13 -16.94 -25.84 -52.37
CA ALA A 13 -16.56 -27.20 -51.99
C ALA A 13 -17.50 -28.26 -52.59
N VAL A 14 -18.81 -28.01 -52.60
CA VAL A 14 -19.80 -28.89 -53.24
C VAL A 14 -19.60 -28.96 -54.76
N LEU A 15 -19.36 -27.82 -55.42
CA LEU A 15 -19.06 -27.78 -56.87
C LEU A 15 -17.79 -28.58 -57.21
N LEU A 16 -16.72 -28.43 -56.42
CA LEU A 16 -15.47 -29.18 -56.60
C LEU A 16 -15.68 -30.69 -56.38
N ALA A 17 -16.45 -31.09 -55.37
CA ALA A 17 -16.76 -32.49 -55.09
C ALA A 17 -17.64 -33.15 -56.18
N LEU A 18 -18.51 -32.38 -56.85
CA LEU A 18 -19.33 -32.88 -57.96
C LEU A 18 -18.60 -32.86 -59.31
N SER A 19 -17.48 -32.13 -59.42
CA SER A 19 -16.73 -32.01 -60.69
C SER A 19 -16.27 -33.34 -61.31
N PRO A 20 -15.85 -34.38 -60.55
CA PRO A 20 -15.44 -35.67 -61.13
C PRO A 20 -16.63 -36.45 -61.70
N LEU A 21 -17.81 -36.32 -61.11
CA LEU A 21 -19.05 -36.91 -61.62
C LEU A 21 -19.45 -36.26 -62.93
N VAL A 22 -19.42 -34.92 -62.98
CA VAL A 22 -19.70 -34.16 -64.19
C VAL A 22 -18.72 -34.53 -65.30
N PHE A 23 -17.42 -34.57 -65.01
CA PHE A 23 -16.39 -34.96 -65.98
C PHE A 23 -16.56 -36.40 -66.48
N TYR A 24 -16.95 -37.32 -65.61
CA TYR A 24 -17.25 -38.70 -65.98
C TYR A 24 -18.43 -38.78 -66.97
N PHE A 25 -19.58 -38.16 -66.66
CA PHE A 25 -20.75 -38.18 -67.55
C PHE A 25 -20.54 -37.42 -68.87
N PHE A 26 -19.66 -36.41 -68.90
CA PHE A 26 -19.31 -35.72 -70.15
C PHE A 26 -18.42 -36.55 -71.08
N ASN A 27 -17.49 -37.36 -70.54
CA ASN A 27 -16.54 -38.12 -71.35
C ASN A 27 -17.02 -39.55 -71.65
N PHE A 28 -17.83 -40.14 -70.78
CA PHE A 28 -18.34 -41.49 -70.93
C PHE A 28 -19.86 -41.45 -71.18
N SER A 29 -20.24 -41.43 -72.45
CA SER A 29 -21.64 -41.52 -72.91
C SER A 29 -21.94 -42.94 -73.39
N GLY A 30 -22.52 -43.77 -72.52
CA GLY A 30 -22.91 -45.15 -72.81
C GLY A 30 -24.01 -45.64 -71.86
N ASP A 31 -24.56 -46.83 -72.13
CA ASP A 31 -25.56 -47.45 -71.27
C ASP A 31 -24.97 -47.86 -69.91
N PHE A 32 -25.81 -47.92 -68.88
CA PHE A 32 -25.39 -48.39 -67.56
C PHE A 32 -24.94 -49.84 -67.62
N SER A 33 -23.75 -50.12 -67.07
CA SER A 33 -23.25 -51.49 -67.01
C SER A 33 -24.12 -52.36 -66.08
N THR A 34 -24.44 -53.56 -66.54
CA THR A 34 -25.09 -54.62 -65.75
C THR A 34 -24.10 -55.43 -64.90
N SER A 35 -22.79 -55.19 -65.07
CA SER A 35 -21.72 -55.83 -64.31
C SER A 35 -21.41 -55.09 -63.02
N ASN A 36 -21.48 -55.77 -61.89
CA ASN A 36 -21.10 -55.22 -60.58
C ASN A 36 -19.63 -54.78 -60.50
N SER A 37 -18.74 -55.37 -61.32
CA SER A 37 -17.31 -55.03 -61.34
C SER A 37 -17.04 -53.61 -61.83
N ASP A 38 -17.85 -53.14 -62.79
CA ASP A 38 -17.70 -51.80 -63.38
C ASP A 38 -18.15 -50.71 -62.40
N TRP A 39 -19.21 -51.00 -61.62
CA TRP A 39 -19.64 -50.16 -60.50
C TRP A 39 -18.59 -50.05 -59.39
N GLY A 40 -17.86 -51.13 -59.10
CA GLY A 40 -16.74 -51.11 -58.16
C GLY A 40 -15.58 -50.22 -58.64
N SER A 41 -15.27 -50.26 -59.94
CA SER A 41 -14.22 -49.43 -60.55
C SER A 41 -14.61 -47.95 -60.60
N PHE A 42 -15.87 -47.66 -60.96
CA PHE A 42 -16.42 -46.29 -60.93
C PHE A 42 -16.41 -45.71 -59.51
N GLY A 43 -16.88 -46.48 -58.53
CA GLY A 43 -16.85 -46.09 -57.12
C GLY A 43 -15.43 -45.79 -56.63
N SER A 44 -14.44 -46.56 -57.09
CA SER A 44 -13.03 -46.34 -56.75
C SER A 44 -12.47 -45.05 -57.38
N TYR A 45 -12.82 -44.74 -58.63
CA TYR A 45 -12.41 -43.50 -59.31
C TYR A 45 -13.04 -42.25 -58.67
N VAL A 46 -14.36 -42.27 -58.46
CA VAL A 46 -15.09 -41.16 -57.84
C VAL A 46 -14.64 -40.99 -56.39
N GLY A 47 -14.62 -42.08 -55.62
CA GLY A 47 -14.18 -42.07 -54.22
C GLY A 47 -12.73 -41.62 -54.06
N GLY A 48 -11.82 -42.04 -54.96
CA GLY A 48 -10.42 -41.64 -54.95
C GLY A 48 -10.22 -40.15 -55.28
N THR A 49 -10.89 -39.66 -56.32
CA THR A 49 -10.74 -38.27 -56.79
C THR A 49 -11.45 -37.28 -55.85
N VAL A 50 -12.68 -37.59 -55.44
CA VAL A 50 -13.42 -36.78 -54.46
C VAL A 50 -12.75 -36.85 -53.09
N GLY A 51 -12.27 -38.02 -52.67
CA GLY A 51 -11.54 -38.19 -51.42
C GLY A 51 -10.25 -37.36 -51.37
N ALA A 52 -9.44 -37.39 -52.44
CA ALA A 52 -8.20 -36.62 -52.53
C ALA A 52 -8.45 -35.10 -52.54
N THR A 53 -9.44 -34.62 -53.30
CA THR A 53 -9.79 -33.20 -53.37
C THR A 53 -10.33 -32.68 -52.04
N LEU A 54 -11.26 -33.39 -51.40
CA LEU A 54 -11.80 -33.02 -50.08
C LEU A 54 -10.73 -33.05 -48.99
N SER A 55 -9.79 -34.01 -49.05
CA SER A 55 -8.66 -34.08 -48.10
C SER A 55 -7.74 -32.87 -48.23
N GLY A 56 -7.40 -32.47 -49.47
CA GLY A 56 -6.59 -31.27 -49.73
C GLY A 56 -7.27 -29.98 -49.24
N LEU A 57 -8.57 -29.84 -49.51
CA LEU A 57 -9.36 -28.70 -49.00
C LEU A 57 -9.41 -28.68 -47.47
N SER A 58 -9.62 -29.83 -46.84
CA SER A 58 -9.65 -29.96 -45.38
C SER A 58 -8.33 -29.53 -44.76
N PHE A 59 -7.19 -29.92 -45.36
CA PHE A 59 -5.88 -29.51 -44.90
C PHE A 59 -5.67 -27.99 -45.00
N ILE A 60 -6.09 -27.36 -46.10
CA ILE A 60 -6.00 -25.89 -46.26
C ILE A 60 -6.84 -25.17 -45.20
N VAL A 61 -8.07 -25.63 -44.98
CA VAL A 61 -8.96 -25.05 -43.96
C VAL A 61 -8.36 -25.19 -42.56
N LEU A 62 -7.79 -26.35 -42.24
CA LEU A 62 -7.10 -26.57 -40.97
C LEU A 62 -5.88 -25.65 -40.81
N ALA A 63 -5.06 -25.51 -41.85
CA ALA A 63 -3.89 -24.63 -41.82
C ALA A 63 -4.27 -23.17 -41.60
N ILE A 64 -5.30 -22.67 -42.30
CA ILE A 64 -5.82 -21.31 -42.12
C ILE A 64 -6.35 -21.14 -40.69
N THR A 65 -7.11 -22.11 -40.19
CA THR A 65 -7.67 -22.08 -38.84
C THR A 65 -6.57 -22.03 -37.79
N LEU A 66 -5.50 -22.82 -37.96
CA LEU A 66 -4.36 -22.84 -37.05
C LEU A 66 -3.66 -21.48 -37.00
N ILE A 67 -3.39 -20.87 -38.16
CA ILE A 67 -2.73 -19.55 -38.23
C ILE A 67 -3.58 -18.48 -37.53
N ILE A 68 -4.89 -18.45 -37.79
CA ILE A 68 -5.82 -17.51 -37.14
C ILE A 68 -5.85 -17.74 -35.64
N THR A 69 -5.90 -19.00 -35.20
CA THR A 69 -5.95 -19.37 -33.78
C THR A 69 -4.67 -18.94 -33.06
N ILE A 70 -3.50 -19.18 -33.65
CA ILE A 70 -2.21 -18.73 -33.10
C ILE A 70 -2.19 -17.21 -32.97
N LYS A 71 -2.64 -16.48 -34.00
CA LYS A 71 -2.69 -15.02 -33.97
C LYS A 71 -3.62 -14.51 -32.85
N HIS A 72 -4.80 -15.09 -32.71
CA HIS A 72 -5.73 -14.75 -31.63
C HIS A 72 -5.12 -15.04 -30.25
N ASN A 73 -4.53 -16.22 -30.06
CA ASN A 73 -3.89 -16.59 -28.80
C ASN A 73 -2.73 -15.65 -28.43
N VAL A 74 -1.95 -15.17 -29.41
CA VAL A 74 -0.88 -14.20 -29.17
C VAL A 74 -1.44 -12.84 -28.77
N GLU A 75 -2.49 -12.37 -29.45
CA GLU A 75 -3.13 -11.08 -29.12
C GLU A 75 -3.79 -11.13 -27.73
N GLU A 76 -4.53 -12.20 -27.42
CA GLU A 76 -5.15 -12.39 -26.11
C GLU A 76 -4.10 -12.43 -24.99
N ARG A 77 -2.97 -13.11 -25.20
CA ARG A 77 -1.87 -13.11 -24.24
C ARG A 77 -1.28 -11.72 -24.04
N LYS A 78 -1.21 -10.90 -25.10
CA LYS A 78 -0.71 -9.52 -25.01
C LYS A 78 -1.67 -8.66 -24.18
N THR A 79 -2.96 -8.66 -24.51
CA THR A 79 -3.98 -7.91 -23.75
C THR A 79 -4.07 -8.39 -22.29
N THR A 80 -3.96 -9.71 -22.06
CA THR A 80 -3.94 -10.28 -20.71
C THR A 80 -2.73 -9.77 -19.93
N ARG A 81 -1.53 -9.75 -20.53
CA ARG A 81 -0.32 -9.21 -19.89
C ARG A 81 -0.47 -7.72 -19.57
N GLU A 82 -0.99 -6.92 -20.50
CA GLU A 82 -1.23 -5.49 -20.28
C GLU A 82 -2.23 -5.27 -19.13
N SER A 83 -3.33 -6.03 -19.09
CA SER A 83 -4.31 -5.96 -18.00
C SER A 83 -3.71 -6.38 -16.65
N LEU A 84 -2.81 -7.38 -16.64
CA LEU A 84 -2.13 -7.84 -15.43
C LEU A 84 -1.16 -6.77 -14.91
N GLU A 85 -0.40 -6.11 -15.79
CA GLU A 85 0.50 -5.03 -15.39
C GLU A 85 -0.27 -3.83 -14.84
N LEU A 86 -1.38 -3.43 -15.48
CA LEU A 86 -2.26 -2.38 -14.96
C LEU A 86 -2.84 -2.76 -13.59
N THR A 87 -3.30 -4.01 -13.44
CA THR A 87 -3.82 -4.53 -12.17
C THR A 87 -2.75 -4.50 -11.08
N LYS A 88 -1.50 -4.86 -11.42
CA LYS A 88 -0.36 -4.83 -10.49
C LYS A 88 -0.04 -3.40 -10.05
N ILE A 89 -0.11 -2.43 -10.95
CA ILE A 89 0.07 -1.01 -10.61
C ILE A 89 -1.04 -0.56 -9.66
N SER A 90 -2.31 -0.78 -10.01
CA SER A 90 -3.43 -0.40 -9.14
C SER A 90 -3.39 -1.10 -7.78
N TYR A 91 -2.94 -2.36 -7.74
CA TYR A 91 -2.81 -3.11 -6.49
C TYR A 91 -1.72 -2.55 -5.58
N LYS A 92 -0.59 -2.11 -6.16
CA LYS A 92 0.45 -1.41 -5.40
C LYS A 92 -0.07 -0.10 -4.82
N GLU A 93 -0.77 0.70 -5.61
CA GLU A 93 -1.38 1.95 -5.14
C GLU A 93 -2.40 1.69 -4.01
N GLN A 94 -3.20 0.63 -4.13
CA GLN A 94 -4.14 0.23 -3.07
C GLN A 94 -3.43 -0.18 -1.77
N ILE A 95 -2.34 -0.95 -1.84
CA ILE A 95 -1.56 -1.31 -0.65
C ILE A 95 -1.01 -0.07 0.04
N GLU A 96 -0.46 0.88 -0.74
CA GLU A 96 0.06 2.13 -0.20
C GLU A 96 -1.04 2.95 0.49
N HIS A 97 -2.20 3.10 -0.15
CA HIS A 97 -3.35 3.77 0.44
C HIS A 97 -3.82 3.08 1.73
N GLN A 98 -3.95 1.75 1.73
CA GLN A 98 -4.34 0.99 2.92
C GLN A 98 -3.31 1.12 4.04
N ARG A 99 -2.01 1.17 3.73
CA ARG A 99 -0.96 1.39 4.72
C ARG A 99 -1.11 2.76 5.39
N LYS A 100 -1.34 3.82 4.61
CA LYS A 100 -1.54 5.18 5.14
C LYS A 100 -2.76 5.24 6.07
N GLU A 101 -3.88 4.69 5.64
CA GLU A 101 -5.11 4.62 6.46
C GLU A 101 -4.90 3.80 7.74
N PHE A 102 -4.24 2.65 7.64
CA PHE A 102 -3.93 1.82 8.81
C PHE A 102 -3.01 2.55 9.80
N ASN A 103 -1.98 3.25 9.32
CA ASN A 103 -1.09 4.05 10.16
C ASN A 103 -1.86 5.17 10.89
N LEU A 104 -2.80 5.82 10.20
CA LEU A 104 -3.65 6.86 10.80
C LEU A 104 -4.58 6.29 11.89
N LEU A 105 -5.16 5.09 11.67
CA LEU A 105 -5.96 4.43 12.71
C LEU A 105 -5.11 4.01 13.90
N LEU A 106 -3.92 3.46 13.64
CA LEU A 106 -3.00 2.98 14.66
C LEU A 106 -2.51 4.13 15.54
N ILE A 107 -2.11 5.26 14.94
CA ILE A 107 -1.64 6.42 15.70
C ILE A 107 -2.77 7.00 16.55
N ASN A 108 -4.00 7.11 16.03
CA ASN A 108 -5.14 7.59 16.81
C ASN A 108 -5.43 6.68 18.01
N SER A 109 -5.36 5.37 17.82
CA SER A 109 -5.52 4.39 18.91
C SER A 109 -4.44 4.55 19.99
N TYR A 110 -3.18 4.75 19.59
CA TYR A 110 -2.10 5.00 20.54
C TYR A 110 -2.21 6.35 21.24
N ILE A 111 -2.63 7.40 20.54
CA ILE A 111 -2.89 8.72 21.13
C ILE A 111 -3.99 8.61 22.19
N ASP A 112 -5.11 7.97 21.86
CA ASP A 112 -6.23 7.78 22.80
C ASP A 112 -5.82 6.92 24.01
N THR A 113 -4.92 5.97 23.82
CA THR A 113 -4.37 5.15 24.91
C THR A 113 -3.46 5.98 25.81
N LEU A 114 -2.57 6.79 25.21
CA LEU A 114 -1.65 7.65 25.94
C LEU A 114 -2.40 8.71 26.75
N ASP A 115 -3.40 9.34 26.14
CA ASP A 115 -4.26 10.34 26.78
C ASP A 115 -4.94 9.76 28.05
N LYS A 116 -5.55 8.57 27.92
CA LYS A 116 -6.18 7.88 29.06
C LYS A 116 -5.18 7.51 30.15
N GLN A 117 -3.99 7.04 29.76
CA GLN A 117 -2.93 6.69 30.71
C GLN A 117 -2.48 7.94 31.49
N LEU A 118 -2.14 9.02 30.78
CA LEU A 118 -1.71 10.28 31.40
C LEU A 118 -2.78 10.88 32.30
N THR A 119 -4.02 10.95 31.82
CA THR A 119 -5.17 11.41 32.60
C THR A 119 -5.28 10.60 33.89
N SER A 120 -5.24 9.26 33.81
CA SER A 120 -5.29 8.40 34.99
C SER A 120 -4.15 8.69 35.98
N LYS A 121 -2.93 8.94 35.50
CA LYS A 121 -1.78 9.28 36.35
C LYS A 121 -1.97 10.60 37.09
N VAL A 122 -2.46 11.62 36.38
CA VAL A 122 -2.74 12.96 36.93
C VAL A 122 -3.76 12.87 38.08
N TYR A 123 -4.88 12.19 37.86
CA TYR A 123 -5.94 12.10 38.88
C TYR A 123 -5.61 11.13 40.01
N ASN A 124 -5.15 9.92 39.68
CA ASN A 124 -5.08 8.83 40.66
C ASN A 124 -3.75 8.79 41.43
N GLU A 125 -2.63 9.13 40.76
CA GLU A 125 -1.29 9.06 41.38
C GLU A 125 -0.87 10.43 41.90
N ALA A 126 -0.89 11.46 41.04
CA ALA A 126 -0.50 12.81 41.42
C ALA A 126 -1.55 13.52 42.30
N LYS A 127 -2.77 12.96 42.40
CA LYS A 127 -3.92 13.54 43.13
C LYS A 127 -4.15 15.00 42.77
N CYS A 128 -4.13 15.29 41.48
CA CYS A 128 -4.40 16.61 40.94
C CYS A 128 -5.85 16.69 40.45
N ASP A 129 -6.43 17.89 40.55
CA ASP A 129 -7.84 18.11 40.19
C ASP A 129 -8.06 18.14 38.66
N ASP A 130 -7.02 18.48 37.91
CA ASP A 130 -6.98 18.42 36.46
C ASP A 130 -5.51 18.42 35.96
N GLU A 131 -5.33 18.32 34.64
CA GLU A 131 -4.01 18.37 33.99
C GLU A 131 -3.27 19.69 34.22
N LYS A 132 -4.00 20.80 34.35
CA LYS A 132 -3.41 22.12 34.54
C LYS A 132 -2.86 22.24 35.96
N ASP A 133 -3.59 21.79 36.97
CA ASP A 133 -3.14 21.72 38.36
C ASP A 133 -1.86 20.87 38.47
N PHE A 134 -1.80 19.75 37.75
CA PHE A 134 -0.58 18.95 37.64
C PHE A 134 0.59 19.77 37.08
N CYS A 135 0.43 20.39 35.90
CA CYS A 135 1.47 21.19 35.28
C CYS A 135 1.92 22.36 36.16
N ASP A 136 0.99 23.00 36.86
CA ASP A 136 1.25 24.12 37.77
C ASP A 136 2.10 23.69 38.98
N LYS A 137 1.81 22.51 39.54
CA LYS A 137 2.58 21.92 40.65
C LYS A 137 3.99 21.55 40.21
N VAL A 138 4.15 20.86 39.08
CA VAL A 138 5.50 20.51 38.57
C VAL A 138 6.30 21.78 38.28
N LEU A 139 5.69 22.77 37.64
CA LEU A 139 6.36 24.03 37.31
C LEU A 139 6.79 24.80 38.55
N LYS A 140 5.98 24.78 39.62
CA LYS A 140 6.34 25.40 40.90
C LYS A 140 7.57 24.75 41.52
N TRP A 141 7.63 23.41 41.54
CA TRP A 141 8.82 22.69 42.01
C TRP A 141 10.04 22.96 41.14
N PHE A 142 9.86 23.00 39.82
CA PHE A 142 10.95 23.29 38.89
C PHE A 142 11.55 24.67 39.14
N LYS A 143 10.72 25.71 39.28
CA LYS A 143 11.18 27.07 39.63
C LYS A 143 11.95 27.08 40.95
N HIS A 144 11.44 26.41 41.97
CA HIS A 144 12.13 26.28 43.25
C HIS A 144 13.51 25.63 43.10
N PHE A 145 13.62 24.52 42.37
CA PHE A 145 14.91 23.86 42.14
C PHE A 145 15.90 24.69 41.34
N VAL A 146 15.42 25.47 40.37
CA VAL A 146 16.24 26.41 39.61
C VAL A 146 16.75 27.55 40.49
N GLU A 147 15.91 28.11 41.36
CA GLU A 147 16.29 29.16 42.31
C GLU A 147 17.31 28.68 43.34
N VAL A 148 17.17 27.44 43.82
CA VAL A 148 18.10 26.84 44.79
C VAL A 148 19.43 26.43 44.13
N ASN A 149 19.44 26.14 42.81
CA ASN A 149 20.62 25.65 42.09
C ASN A 149 20.93 26.50 40.83
N PRO A 150 21.23 27.80 40.97
CA PRO A 150 21.36 28.71 39.83
C PRO A 150 22.57 28.41 38.93
N GLU A 151 23.60 27.72 39.45
CA GLU A 151 24.80 27.33 38.70
C GLU A 151 24.67 25.98 37.97
N SER A 152 23.55 25.27 38.14
CA SER A 152 23.36 23.97 37.50
C SER A 152 23.26 24.13 35.98
N LYS A 153 24.17 23.47 35.26
CA LYS A 153 24.17 23.46 33.79
C LYS A 153 23.15 22.48 33.19
N ASP A 154 22.63 21.54 33.98
CA ASP A 154 21.74 20.49 33.48
C ASP A 154 20.29 20.67 33.93
N VAL A 155 19.59 21.53 33.18
CA VAL A 155 18.20 21.87 33.47
C VAL A 155 17.25 20.68 33.33
N PHE A 156 17.59 19.68 32.51
CA PHE A 156 16.79 18.45 32.37
C PHE A 156 16.78 17.63 33.66
N THR A 157 17.90 17.60 34.39
CA THR A 157 17.96 16.93 35.69
C THR A 157 17.12 17.66 36.73
N LEU A 158 17.13 19.00 36.75
CA LEU A 158 16.26 19.79 37.63
C LEU A 158 14.77 19.60 37.30
N ALA A 159 14.44 19.54 36.01
CA ALA A 159 13.08 19.27 35.53
C ALA A 159 12.60 17.87 35.94
N PHE A 160 13.48 16.87 35.89
CA PHE A 160 13.19 15.53 36.37
C PHE A 160 12.99 15.50 37.89
N CYS A 161 13.83 16.18 38.67
CA CYS A 161 13.64 16.30 40.12
C CYS A 161 12.27 16.90 40.46
N ALA A 162 11.86 17.95 39.75
CA ALA A 162 10.54 18.56 39.92
C ALA A 162 9.39 17.59 39.64
N LEU A 163 9.52 16.75 38.62
CA LEU A 163 8.53 15.73 38.31
C LEU A 163 8.49 14.63 39.38
N ASN A 164 9.65 14.23 39.90
CA ASN A 164 9.79 13.17 40.89
C ASN A 164 9.21 13.55 42.27
N GLU A 165 9.10 14.85 42.58
CA GLU A 165 8.41 15.34 43.79
C GLU A 165 6.90 15.01 43.80
N LEU A 166 6.30 14.79 42.62
CA LEU A 166 4.91 14.32 42.53
C LEU A 166 4.79 12.80 42.64
N HIS A 167 5.91 12.08 42.77
CA HIS A 167 5.96 10.62 42.89
C HIS A 167 5.24 9.87 41.76
N VAL A 168 5.15 10.46 40.56
CA VAL A 168 4.52 9.84 39.39
C VAL A 168 5.57 9.13 38.55
N ARG A 169 5.24 7.90 38.11
CA ARG A 169 6.05 7.12 37.18
C ARG A 169 5.33 6.91 35.85
N TYR A 170 6.08 7.01 34.75
CA TYR A 170 5.57 7.01 33.38
C TYR A 170 6.06 5.84 32.51
N ASP A 171 6.41 4.70 33.11
CA ASP A 171 7.13 3.64 32.39
C ASP A 171 6.35 3.08 31.19
N THR A 172 5.02 2.97 31.30
CA THR A 172 4.14 2.48 30.22
C THR A 172 3.88 3.54 29.16
N GLU A 173 3.71 4.79 29.59
CA GLU A 173 3.42 5.96 28.77
C GLU A 173 4.62 6.27 27.87
N CYS A 174 5.83 6.08 28.41
CA CYS A 174 7.10 6.15 27.68
C CYS A 174 7.14 5.17 26.50
N ILE A 175 6.67 3.93 26.69
CA ILE A 175 6.60 2.91 25.64
C ILE A 175 5.55 3.30 24.59
N THR A 176 4.38 3.78 25.03
CA THR A 176 3.31 4.24 24.13
C THR A 176 3.79 5.43 23.28
N LEU A 177 4.41 6.44 23.90
CA LEU A 177 4.98 7.59 23.20
C LEU A 177 6.07 7.16 22.22
N GLY A 178 6.99 6.29 22.64
CA GLY A 178 8.02 5.75 21.74
C GLY A 178 7.44 4.98 20.54
N SER A 179 6.29 4.33 20.71
CA SER A 179 5.56 3.67 19.61
C SER A 179 4.96 4.68 18.64
N ILE A 180 4.36 5.77 19.13
CA ILE A 180 3.87 6.89 18.33
C ILE A 180 5.03 7.52 17.54
N GLU A 181 6.14 7.81 18.20
CA GLU A 181 7.31 8.39 17.56
C GLU A 181 7.86 7.50 16.45
N LYS A 182 7.94 6.19 16.68
CA LYS A 182 8.40 5.21 15.68
C LYS A 182 7.51 5.23 14.44
N ILE A 183 6.19 5.32 14.61
CA ILE A 183 5.24 5.40 13.49
C ILE A 183 5.48 6.70 12.71
N ILE A 184 5.58 7.84 13.39
CA ILE A 184 5.82 9.15 12.76
C ILE A 184 7.14 9.15 11.97
N ILE A 185 8.23 8.66 12.57
CA ILE A 185 9.55 8.64 11.93
C ILE A 185 9.59 7.65 10.76
N SER A 186 8.81 6.57 10.81
CA SER A 186 8.76 5.58 9.74
C SER A 186 7.97 6.04 8.50
N GLU A 187 7.19 7.12 8.60
CA GLU A 187 6.41 7.64 7.49
C GLU A 187 7.29 8.51 6.58
N PRO A 188 7.47 8.16 5.29
CA PRO A 188 8.31 8.94 4.37
C PRO A 188 7.70 10.29 3.97
N ASP A 189 6.40 10.48 4.15
CA ASP A 189 5.66 11.66 3.72
C ASP A 189 5.62 12.74 4.82
N ASP A 190 6.35 13.84 4.61
CA ASP A 190 6.49 14.93 5.58
C ASP A 190 5.15 15.59 5.95
N GLU A 191 4.20 15.67 5.02
CA GLU A 191 2.87 16.21 5.30
C GLU A 191 2.09 15.31 6.26
N VAL A 192 2.20 13.99 6.06
CA VAL A 192 1.57 13.00 6.94
C VAL A 192 2.24 13.02 8.31
N GLN A 193 3.57 13.13 8.38
CA GLN A 193 4.26 13.32 9.67
C GLN A 193 3.77 14.57 10.41
N HIS A 194 3.61 15.68 9.69
CA HIS A 194 3.09 16.92 10.27
C HIS A 194 1.67 16.74 10.79
N HIS A 195 0.80 16.09 10.00
CA HIS A 195 -0.56 15.78 10.38
C HIS A 195 -0.63 14.93 11.66
N PHE A 196 0.20 13.89 11.76
CA PHE A 196 0.29 13.02 12.94
C PHE A 196 0.73 13.78 14.20
N ARG A 197 1.74 14.66 14.08
CA ARG A 197 2.16 15.53 15.20
C ARG A 197 1.04 16.48 15.62
N ALA A 198 0.33 17.07 14.65
CA ALA A 198 -0.79 17.96 14.92
C ALA A 198 -1.94 17.23 15.66
N GLN A 199 -2.26 15.99 15.27
CA GLN A 199 -3.28 15.19 15.97
C GLN A 199 -2.91 14.91 17.43
N LEU A 200 -1.65 14.57 17.70
CA LEU A 200 -1.19 14.37 19.09
C LEU A 200 -1.33 15.66 19.91
N MET A 201 -0.87 16.79 19.38
CA MET A 201 -0.92 18.09 20.07
C MET A 201 -2.35 18.62 20.25
N ALA A 202 -3.28 18.22 19.38
CA ALA A 202 -4.69 18.60 19.49
C ALA A 202 -5.43 17.79 20.56
N LYS A 203 -5.02 16.53 20.79
CA LYS A 203 -5.67 15.64 21.77
C LYS A 203 -5.04 15.69 23.14
N ILE A 204 -3.71 15.77 23.23
CA ILE A 204 -2.98 15.72 24.49
C ILE A 204 -2.37 17.08 24.79
N ASN A 205 -2.48 17.52 26.04
CA ASN A 205 -1.85 18.74 26.51
C ASN A 205 -0.33 18.72 26.25
N PRO A 206 0.21 19.69 25.48
CA PRO A 206 1.63 19.74 25.14
C PRO A 206 2.56 19.80 26.37
N GLU A 207 2.11 20.37 27.49
CA GLU A 207 2.90 20.43 28.72
C GLU A 207 3.07 19.06 29.36
N LEU A 208 2.05 18.20 29.31
CA LEU A 208 2.14 16.82 29.79
C LEU A 208 3.10 16.00 28.93
N VAL A 209 3.02 16.15 27.61
CA VAL A 209 3.95 15.48 26.68
C VAL A 209 5.39 15.92 26.95
N PHE A 210 5.61 17.21 27.23
CA PHE A 210 6.93 17.71 27.62
C PHE A 210 7.44 17.05 28.91
N TRP A 211 6.63 16.97 29.98
CA TRP A 211 7.06 16.34 31.22
C TRP A 211 7.33 14.84 31.06
N LEU A 212 6.53 14.15 30.25
CA LEU A 212 6.78 12.76 29.87
C LEU A 212 8.12 12.59 29.13
N GLN A 213 8.46 13.52 28.25
CA GLN A 213 9.74 13.55 27.56
C GLN A 213 10.93 13.81 28.49
N ILE A 214 10.76 14.66 29.51
CA ILE A 214 11.76 14.86 30.57
C ILE A 214 12.02 13.54 31.31
N TYR A 215 10.97 12.80 31.66
CA TYR A 215 11.09 11.48 32.28
C TYR A 215 11.86 10.50 31.39
N LEU A 216 11.51 10.42 30.09
CA LEU A 216 12.22 9.60 29.10
C LEU A 216 13.71 9.92 29.00
N CYS A 217 14.07 11.20 28.98
CA CYS A 217 15.46 11.66 28.94
C CYS A 217 16.28 11.18 30.13
N HIS A 218 15.66 11.05 31.30
CA HIS A 218 16.33 10.56 32.49
C HIS A 218 16.45 9.03 32.49
N CYS A 219 15.45 8.32 31.96
CA CYS A 219 15.42 6.85 31.95
C CYS A 219 16.22 6.20 30.82
N SER A 220 16.53 6.92 29.74
CA SER A 220 17.22 6.36 28.56
C SER A 220 18.45 7.18 28.15
N GLU A 221 19.64 6.59 28.31
CA GLU A 221 20.89 7.17 27.81
C GLU A 221 20.82 7.38 26.29
N GLY A 222 21.14 8.60 25.82
CA GLY A 222 21.12 8.98 24.40
C GLY A 222 19.74 9.43 23.87
N TYR A 223 18.67 9.39 24.67
CA TYR A 223 17.38 9.95 24.26
C TYR A 223 17.40 11.49 24.26
N LYS A 224 18.23 12.11 25.12
CA LYS A 224 18.45 13.57 25.16
C LYS A 224 18.87 14.14 23.80
N ASP A 225 19.79 13.48 23.10
CA ASP A 225 20.24 13.89 21.77
C ASP A 225 19.14 13.70 20.72
N LYS A 226 18.29 12.68 20.89
CA LYS A 226 17.11 12.48 20.05
C LYS A 226 16.07 13.57 20.26
N ILE A 227 15.76 14.00 21.48
CA ILE A 227 14.83 15.14 21.69
C ILE A 227 15.38 16.42 21.06
N ILE A 228 16.68 16.66 21.19
CA ILE A 228 17.31 17.88 20.66
C ILE A 228 17.37 17.85 19.12
N ALA A 229 17.61 16.68 18.51
CA ALA A 229 17.64 16.50 17.07
C ALA A 229 16.23 16.40 16.45
N ASN A 230 15.29 15.84 17.19
CA ASN A 230 13.95 15.52 16.72
C ASN A 230 13.01 16.65 17.16
N LYS A 231 12.60 17.50 16.21
CA LYS A 231 11.66 18.62 16.43
C LYS A 231 10.23 18.18 16.79
N LEU A 232 10.06 16.94 17.28
CA LEU A 232 8.76 16.32 17.52
C LEU A 232 7.90 17.17 18.44
N PHE A 233 8.44 17.67 19.56
CA PHE A 233 7.69 18.50 20.50
C PHE A 233 8.55 19.65 21.04
N GLN A 234 8.03 20.87 20.94
CA GLN A 234 8.67 22.06 21.48
C GLN A 234 7.99 22.43 22.81
N PRO A 235 8.75 22.77 23.86
CA PRO A 235 8.17 23.25 25.11
C PRO A 235 7.28 24.47 24.85
N THR A 236 6.18 24.56 25.60
CA THR A 236 5.31 25.74 25.56
C THR A 236 6.08 27.00 25.99
N VAL A 237 5.64 28.17 25.53
CA VAL A 237 6.23 29.46 25.93
C VAL A 237 6.29 29.58 27.46
N ARG A 238 5.24 29.11 28.13
CA ARG A 238 5.13 29.06 29.59
C ARG A 238 6.25 28.27 30.27
N ILE A 239 6.60 27.10 29.73
CA ILE A 239 7.69 26.28 30.23
C ILE A 239 9.02 26.96 29.92
N LEU A 240 9.20 27.45 28.69
CA LEU A 240 10.42 28.17 28.28
C LEU A 240 10.72 29.37 29.17
N ASP A 241 9.70 30.12 29.58
CA ASP A 241 9.87 31.29 30.45
C ASP A 241 10.42 30.93 31.83
N ALA A 242 10.16 29.71 32.32
CA ALA A 242 10.69 29.21 33.58
C ALA A 242 12.15 28.74 33.49
N PHE A 243 12.72 28.61 32.29
CA PHE A 243 14.14 28.27 32.14
C PHE A 243 15.03 29.48 32.41
N PRO A 244 16.23 29.28 32.97
CA PRO A 244 17.23 30.35 33.09
C PRO A 244 17.59 30.97 31.72
N GLU A 245 17.86 32.28 31.69
CA GLU A 245 18.23 33.03 30.48
C GLU A 245 19.42 32.44 29.71
N HIS A 246 20.38 31.84 30.42
CA HIS A 246 21.54 31.18 29.81
C HIS A 246 21.18 29.91 29.01
N CYS A 247 19.99 29.34 29.23
CA CYS A 247 19.46 28.20 28.48
C CYS A 247 18.55 28.63 27.32
N LYS A 248 17.96 29.84 27.36
CA LYS A 248 17.08 30.37 26.29
C LYS A 248 17.86 30.72 25.01
N LYS A 249 19.11 31.19 25.14
CA LYS A 249 19.94 31.71 24.03
C LYS A 249 20.46 30.69 23.01
N ARG A 250 20.31 29.38 23.23
CA ARG A 250 20.92 28.38 22.33
C ARG A 250 20.15 28.16 21.01
N LYS A 251 19.11 28.95 20.73
CA LYS A 251 18.28 28.89 19.52
C LYS A 251 18.68 29.90 18.44
N GLU A 252 19.43 30.95 18.75
CA GLU A 252 19.74 32.03 17.79
C GLU A 252 21.08 31.82 17.05
N ASP A 253 22.00 31.01 17.57
CA ASP A 253 23.35 30.82 16.98
C ASP A 253 23.45 29.66 15.97
N LYS A 254 22.34 29.15 15.43
CA LYS A 254 22.37 28.08 14.40
C LYS A 254 21.92 28.50 12.99
N ASP A 255 21.53 29.76 12.81
CA ASP A 255 21.15 30.33 11.52
C ASP A 255 22.09 31.49 11.07
N ALA A 256 23.36 31.46 11.50
CA ALA A 256 24.43 32.36 11.02
C ALA A 256 25.53 31.58 10.29
#